data_AF-A0A7X6I152-F1
#
_entry.id   AF-A0A7X6I152-F1
#
_cell.length_a   1.000
_cell.length_b   1.000
_cell.length_c   1.000
_cell.angle_alpha   90.00
_cell.angle_beta   90.00
_cell.angle_gamma   90.00
#
_symmetry.space_group_name_H-M   'P 1'
#
loop_
_entity.id
_entity.type
_entity.pdbx_description
1 polymer ?
#
loop_
_entity_poly.entity_id
_entity_poly.type
_entity_poly.pdbx_seq_one_letter_code
_entity_poly.pdbx_strand_id
1 'polypeptide(L)'
;MEHRLEAYVPAPDRRYGYFAMPVLAGGRLVARVDPARDGEVLVARHVTLEGGGERERIAAQVADALREAAGWVGCVELRVERVTPEEARPALVAAVAGVG
;
A
#
# COMPACT_ATOMS: atom_id res chain seq x y z
N MET A 1 34.58 -25.88 -2.12
CA MET A 1 33.38 -26.03 -2.99
C MET A 1 32.49 -24.85 -2.65
N GLU A 2 32.66 -23.78 -3.43
CA GLU A 2 32.22 -22.42 -3.10
C GLU A 2 30.79 -22.24 -3.59
N HIS A 3 29.83 -22.27 -2.66
CA HIS A 3 28.41 -22.05 -2.94
C HIS A 3 28.17 -20.55 -3.12
N ARG A 4 28.11 -20.11 -4.37
CA ARG A 4 27.92 -18.70 -4.75
C ARG A 4 26.42 -18.40 -4.85
N LEU A 5 25.96 -17.40 -4.08
CA LEU A 5 24.60 -16.87 -4.07
C LEU A 5 24.14 -16.47 -5.49
N GLU A 6 22.97 -16.93 -5.90
CA GLU A 6 22.26 -16.46 -7.10
C GLU A 6 21.54 -15.14 -6.80
N ALA A 7 22.32 -14.05 -6.77
CA ALA A 7 21.85 -12.68 -6.63
C ALA A 7 21.63 -11.97 -7.99
N TYR A 8 21.05 -12.65 -8.99
CA TYR A 8 20.82 -12.05 -10.31
C TYR A 8 19.48 -12.48 -10.93
N VAL A 9 18.40 -11.81 -10.53
CA VAL A 9 17.19 -11.70 -11.35
C VAL A 9 16.98 -10.22 -11.71
N PRO A 10 17.07 -9.82 -12.99
CA PRO A 10 16.95 -8.43 -13.42
C PRO A 10 15.56 -7.84 -13.16
N ALA A 11 15.52 -6.54 -12.90
CA ALA A 11 14.33 -5.81 -12.47
C ALA A 11 13.16 -5.60 -13.47
N PRO A 12 13.24 -5.83 -14.80
CA PRO A 12 12.17 -5.37 -15.70
C PRO A 12 11.00 -6.35 -15.89
N ASP A 13 11.01 -7.54 -15.29
CA ASP A 13 9.90 -8.52 -15.43
C ASP A 13 8.98 -8.67 -14.21
N ARG A 14 9.11 -7.77 -13.22
CA ARG A 14 8.20 -7.73 -12.06
C ARG A 14 6.86 -7.08 -12.43
N ARG A 15 6.09 -7.71 -13.32
CA ARG A 15 4.82 -7.18 -13.84
C ARG A 15 3.59 -7.53 -13.01
N TYR A 16 3.77 -8.35 -11.97
CA TYR A 16 2.81 -8.51 -10.88
C TYR A 16 3.56 -8.24 -9.59
N GLY A 17 3.42 -7.01 -9.09
CA GLY A 17 4.16 -6.52 -7.94
C GLY A 17 4.06 -7.52 -6.80
N TYR A 18 5.18 -7.73 -6.12
CA TYR A 18 5.10 -8.20 -4.74
C TYR A 18 4.12 -7.24 -4.05
N PHE A 19 2.92 -7.70 -3.69
CA PHE A 19 2.06 -6.94 -2.79
C PHE A 19 2.86 -6.85 -1.48
N ALA A 20 3.64 -5.79 -1.34
CA ALA A 20 4.67 -5.74 -0.32
C ALA A 20 4.08 -5.48 1.06
N MET A 21 2.85 -4.93 1.11
CA MET A 21 2.21 -4.56 2.35
C MET A 21 0.77 -5.09 2.45
N PRO A 22 0.56 -6.24 3.12
CA PRO A 22 -0.77 -6.65 3.53
C PRO A 22 -1.28 -5.75 4.67
N VAL A 23 -2.50 -5.24 4.54
CA VAL A 23 -3.17 -4.49 5.61
C VAL A 23 -4.16 -5.41 6.30
N LEU A 24 -3.96 -5.62 7.59
CA LEU A 24 -4.80 -6.48 8.42
C LEU A 24 -5.68 -5.62 9.34
N ALA A 25 -6.95 -5.98 9.46
CA ALA A 25 -7.84 -5.44 10.48
C ALA A 25 -8.64 -6.57 11.14
N GLY A 26 -8.64 -6.60 12.48
CA GLY A 26 -9.31 -7.66 13.24
C GLY A 26 -8.83 -9.08 12.87
N GLY A 27 -7.56 -9.22 12.50
CA GLY A 27 -6.98 -10.50 12.05
C GLY A 27 -7.37 -10.93 10.63
N ARG A 28 -8.06 -10.08 9.86
CA ARG A 28 -8.41 -10.34 8.46
C ARG A 28 -7.65 -9.43 7.53
N LEU A 29 -7.28 -9.95 6.37
CA LEU A 29 -6.72 -9.14 5.29
C LEU A 29 -7.81 -8.26 4.71
N VAL A 30 -7.65 -6.95 4.84
CA VAL A 30 -8.61 -5.95 4.35
C VAL A 30 -8.10 -5.19 3.14
N ALA A 31 -6.78 -5.15 2.93
CA ALA A 31 -6.22 -4.63 1.69
C ALA A 31 -4.82 -5.17 1.40
N ARG A 32 -4.39 -4.99 0.16
CA ARG A 32 -3.01 -5.18 -0.29
C ARG A 32 -2.53 -3.89 -0.92
N VAL A 33 -1.32 -3.46 -0.55
CA VAL A 33 -0.71 -2.24 -1.08
C VAL A 33 0.61 -2.57 -1.76
N ASP A 34 0.84 -1.93 -2.90
CA ASP A 34 2.14 -1.77 -3.54
C ASP A 34 2.74 -0.39 -3.17
N PRO A 35 3.52 -0.29 -2.08
CA PRO A 35 4.15 0.94 -1.67
C PRO A 35 5.44 1.20 -2.45
N ALA A 36 5.66 2.46 -2.79
CA ALA A 36 6.92 2.99 -3.26
C ALA A 36 7.25 4.27 -2.50
N ARG A 37 8.53 4.67 -2.52
CA ARG A 37 8.99 5.91 -1.93
C ARG A 37 9.49 6.85 -3.02
N ASP A 38 9.07 8.10 -2.94
CA ASP A 38 9.53 9.20 -3.79
C ASP A 38 9.90 10.39 -2.89
N GLY A 39 11.19 10.51 -2.54
CA GLY A 39 11.68 11.51 -1.60
C GLY A 39 11.06 11.34 -0.20
N GLU A 40 10.28 12.34 0.21
CA GLU A 40 9.54 12.36 1.49
C GLU A 40 8.07 11.91 1.34
N VAL A 41 7.70 11.40 0.16
CA VAL A 41 6.35 10.91 -0.16
C VAL A 41 6.36 9.38 -0.17
N LEU A 42 5.47 8.78 0.60
CA LEU A 42 5.11 7.36 0.42
C LEU A 42 3.98 7.27 -0.60
N VAL A 43 4.25 6.60 -1.71
CA VAL A 43 3.34 6.41 -2.84
C VAL A 43 2.71 5.01 -2.75
N ALA A 44 1.42 4.95 -2.50
CA ALA A 44 0.62 3.75 -2.70
C ALA A 44 0.26 3.62 -4.19
N ARG A 45 1.10 2.92 -4.95
CA ARG A 45 0.96 2.77 -6.41
C ARG A 45 -0.31 2.02 -6.77
N HIS A 46 -0.60 0.95 -6.02
CA HIS A 46 -1.83 0.19 -6.15
C HIS A 46 -2.32 -0.27 -4.79
N VAL A 47 -3.56 0.08 -4.46
CA VAL A 47 -4.29 -0.43 -3.30
C VAL A 47 -5.43 -1.31 -3.78
N THR A 48 -5.42 -2.58 -3.38
CA THR A 48 -6.54 -3.50 -3.59
C THR A 48 -7.25 -3.72 -2.26
N LEU A 49 -8.48 -3.24 -2.12
CA LEU A 49 -9.32 -3.49 -0.96
C LEU A 49 -10.04 -4.83 -1.11
N GLU A 50 -10.12 -5.56 -0.01
CA GLU A 50 -10.82 -6.83 0.07
C GLU A 50 -12.24 -6.61 0.62
N GLY A 51 -13.25 -7.15 -0.05
CA GLY A 51 -14.64 -7.14 0.43
C GLY A 51 -15.47 -5.91 0.01
N GLY A 52 -16.80 -6.10 -0.05
CA GLY A 52 -17.72 -5.10 -0.61
C GLY A 52 -18.48 -4.23 0.39
N GLY A 53 -18.59 -4.66 1.66
CA GLY A 53 -19.62 -4.13 2.58
C GLY A 53 -19.17 -3.03 3.56
N GLU A 54 -17.87 -2.78 3.73
CA GLU A 54 -17.35 -1.82 4.75
C GLU A 54 -16.24 -0.92 4.19
N ARG A 55 -16.42 -0.38 2.98
CA ARG A 55 -15.35 0.30 2.24
C ARG A 55 -14.79 1.52 2.96
N GLU A 56 -15.62 2.31 3.62
CA GLU A 56 -15.21 3.50 4.37
C GLU A 56 -14.37 3.13 5.59
N ARG A 57 -14.80 2.10 6.33
CA ARG A 57 -14.06 1.57 7.48
C ARG A 57 -12.71 1.01 7.04
N ILE A 58 -12.70 0.21 5.97
CA ILE A 58 -11.47 -0.38 5.42
C ILE A 58 -10.55 0.72 4.90
N ALA A 59 -11.08 1.73 4.20
CA ALA A 59 -10.30 2.87 3.71
C ALA A 59 -9.61 3.63 4.85
N ALA A 60 -10.30 3.86 5.98
CA ALA A 60 -9.70 4.47 7.16
C ALA A 60 -8.55 3.63 7.72
N GLN A 61 -8.76 2.32 7.87
CA GLN A 61 -7.73 1.39 8.36
C GLN A 61 -6.51 1.32 7.43
N VAL A 62 -6.74 1.35 6.12
CA VAL A 62 -5.66 1.39 5.12
C VAL A 62 -4.90 2.72 5.20
N ALA A 63 -5.60 3.85 5.38
CA ALA A 63 -4.95 5.14 5.54
C ALA A 63 -4.06 5.18 6.79
N ASP A 64 -4.51 4.60 7.91
CA ASP A 64 -3.70 4.53 9.13
C ASP A 64 -2.45 3.66 8.96
N ALA A 65 -2.60 2.50 8.31
CA ALA A 65 -1.46 1.64 7.99
C ALA A 65 -0.45 2.33 7.06
N LEU A 66 -0.92 3.11 6.08
CA LEU A 66 -0.07 3.91 5.20
C LEU A 66 0.69 4.99 5.97
N ARG A 67 0.06 5.66 6.94
CA ARG A 67 0.72 6.67 7.79
C ARG A 67 1.79 6.05 8.66
N GLU A 68 1.48 4.93 9.30
CA GLU A 68 2.44 4.21 10.14
C GLU A 68 3.65 3.77 9.31
N ALA A 69 3.40 3.18 8.13
CA ALA A 69 4.44 2.82 7.19
C ALA A 69 5.27 4.03 6.74
N ALA A 70 4.62 5.17 6.44
CA ALA A 70 5.31 6.41 6.08
C ALA A 70 6.22 6.89 7.23
N GLY A 71 5.75 6.83 8.47
CA GLY A 71 6.54 7.14 9.66
C GLY A 71 7.80 6.27 9.79
N TRP A 72 7.70 4.96 9.53
CA TRP A 72 8.86 4.06 9.57
C TRP A 72 9.90 4.36 8.50
N VAL A 73 9.47 4.78 7.33
CA VAL A 73 10.38 5.15 6.24
C VAL A 73 10.75 6.65 6.25
N GLY A 74 10.27 7.45 7.20
CA GLY A 74 10.54 8.88 7.24
C GLY A 74 9.94 9.65 6.06
N CYS A 75 8.76 9.24 5.60
CA CYS A 75 7.93 10.02 4.69
C CYS A 75 6.89 10.82 5.49
N VAL A 76 6.64 12.05 5.08
CA VAL A 76 5.68 12.96 5.72
C VAL A 76 4.44 13.19 4.86
N GLU A 77 4.50 12.79 3.59
CA GLU A 77 3.40 12.86 2.65
C GLU A 77 2.96 11.48 2.17
N LEU A 78 1.68 11.38 1.84
CA LEU A 78 1.07 10.18 1.26
C LEU A 78 0.46 10.51 -0.10
N ARG A 79 0.71 9.64 -1.09
CA ARG A 79 0.10 9.73 -2.42
C ARG A 79 -0.53 8.41 -2.79
N VAL A 80 -1.75 8.44 -3.31
CA VAL A 80 -2.48 7.25 -3.79
C VAL A 80 -2.70 7.36 -5.30
N GLU A 81 -2.18 6.39 -6.06
CA GLU A 81 -2.30 6.38 -7.52
C GLU A 81 -3.55 5.59 -7.95
N ARG A 82 -3.49 4.26 -7.82
CA ARG A 82 -4.55 3.34 -8.23
C ARG A 82 -5.21 2.67 -7.03
N VAL A 83 -6.54 2.55 -7.08
CA VAL A 83 -7.33 1.79 -6.11
C VAL A 83 -8.21 0.78 -6.83
N THR A 84 -8.37 -0.40 -6.26
CA THR A 84 -9.27 -1.45 -6.74
C THR A 84 -10.09 -1.97 -5.56
N PRO A 85 -11.42 -1.97 -5.64
CA PRO A 85 -12.23 -1.51 -6.77
C PRO A 85 -12.22 0.04 -6.87
N GLU A 86 -12.48 0.61 -8.05
CA GLU A 86 -12.30 2.04 -8.32
C GLU A 86 -13.23 2.92 -7.47
N GLU A 87 -14.41 2.40 -7.12
CA GLU A 87 -15.40 3.11 -6.31
C GLU A 87 -14.91 3.31 -4.86
N ALA A 88 -13.89 2.59 -4.42
CA ALA A 88 -13.26 2.81 -3.11
C ALA A 88 -12.23 3.95 -3.11
N ARG A 89 -11.82 4.44 -4.30
CA ARG A 89 -10.81 5.50 -4.42
C ARG A 89 -11.20 6.79 -3.68
N PRO A 90 -12.43 7.33 -3.80
CA PRO A 90 -12.79 8.56 -3.11
C PRO A 90 -12.69 8.42 -1.59
N ALA A 91 -13.16 7.29 -1.04
CA ALA A 91 -13.11 7.02 0.39
C ALA A 91 -11.65 6.95 0.89
N LEU A 92 -10.76 6.28 0.16
CA LEU A 92 -9.35 6.18 0.55
C LEU A 92 -8.61 7.52 0.42
N VAL A 93 -8.83 8.27 -0.66
CA VAL A 93 -8.21 9.59 -0.84
C VAL A 93 -8.67 10.57 0.24
N ALA A 94 -9.97 10.57 0.57
CA ALA A 94 -10.51 11.38 1.66
C ALA A 94 -9.92 10.94 3.01
N ALA A 95 -9.83 9.63 3.26
CA ALA A 95 -9.25 9.10 4.49
C ALA A 95 -7.78 9.49 4.65
N VAL A 96 -6.98 9.49 3.57
CA VAL A 96 -5.57 9.92 3.59
C VAL A 96 -5.45 11.44 3.84
N ALA A 97 -6.30 12.26 3.21
CA ALA A 97 -6.27 13.72 3.32
C ALA A 97 -6.87 14.28 4.62
N GLY A 98 -7.84 13.58 5.22
CA GLY A 98 -8.68 14.08 6.32
C GLY A 98 -8.07 13.98 7.73
N VAL A 99 -6.78 13.66 7.85
CA VAL A 99 -6.06 13.68 9.14
C VAL A 99 -5.03 14.79 9.07
N GLY A 100 -5.50 15.99 9.42
CA GLY A 100 -4.71 17.16 9.79
C GLY A 100 -5.28 17.75 11.07
#